data_AF-A0A512IEA6-F1
#
_entry.id   AF-A0A512IEA6-F1
#
_cell.length_a   1.000
_cell.length_b   1.000
_cell.length_c   1.000
_cell.angle_alpha   90.00
_cell.angle_beta   90.00
_cell.angle_gamma   90.00
#
_symmetry.space_group_name_H-M   'P 1'
#
loop_
_entity.id
_entity.type
_entity.pdbx_description
1 polymer ?
#
loop_
_entity_poly.entity_id
_entity_poly.type
_entity_poly.pdbx_seq_one_letter_code
_entity_poly.pdbx_strand_id
1 'polypeptide(L)'
;MRENISPGTGLRRVLLVLLCCLGLLLAPLAVPASAATAIEAEHQRLGGADGRLGRALGPERCGLVRGGCYRSFERGSIHWSPRTGARPTWGAIRGAWAGQDWERGRLGYPVGREVCGLRDAGCYQGFEGGVVLWSRASGAHPTLGGIRAAWLRHGAERGALGYPTSAEACAGGTCRQSFQRGSVSWSPGAGTRVAREIDRAASVYVVVNKRRPLNPVDHVPRGLESVGGPLLRADAAAAFRRMRADAAATGVPITAVSGYRSYTTQAGLYRDYVARYGREQADLISARPGHSEHQTGLALDIGNPDGACGLQSCFADTPAGAWARAHAHEYGFVVRYPAGRTGTTGYAYEPWHLRYVGGHVAAGMVSQRIPTLEHYMGLPPAPSY
;
A
#
# COMPACT_ATOMS: atom_id res chain seq x y z
N MET A 1 -5.09 -75.99 -11.10
CA MET A 1 -5.94 -77.02 -10.46
C MET A 1 -7.24 -76.31 -10.10
N ARG A 2 -8.35 -76.44 -10.86
CA ARG A 2 -9.30 -77.58 -10.87
C ARG A 2 -9.66 -77.97 -9.42
N GLU A 3 -10.89 -78.01 -8.93
CA GLU A 3 -12.21 -78.29 -9.53
C GLU A 3 -13.31 -78.12 -8.44
N ASN A 4 -14.56 -77.92 -8.91
CA ASN A 4 -15.86 -78.50 -8.48
C ASN A 4 -16.26 -78.58 -6.99
N ILE A 5 -17.39 -78.01 -6.53
CA ILE A 5 -18.83 -78.30 -6.79
C ILE A 5 -19.39 -79.53 -6.03
N SER A 6 -20.24 -79.20 -5.02
CA SER A 6 -21.50 -79.85 -4.55
C SER A 6 -21.51 -81.24 -3.86
N PRO A 7 -22.66 -81.72 -3.31
CA PRO A 7 -23.84 -81.06 -2.69
C PRO A 7 -24.30 -81.77 -1.38
N GLY A 8 -25.36 -81.27 -0.73
CA GLY A 8 -26.06 -82.02 0.34
C GLY A 8 -27.45 -81.48 0.65
N THR A 9 -28.47 -82.01 -0.03
CA THR A 9 -29.91 -81.82 0.19
C THR A 9 -30.42 -82.72 1.33
N GLY A 10 -31.38 -82.23 2.13
CA GLY A 10 -31.95 -83.01 3.24
C GLY A 10 -33.16 -82.40 3.95
N LEU A 11 -34.27 -82.32 3.20
CA LEU A 11 -35.67 -82.08 3.55
C LEU A 11 -36.12 -82.42 5.01
N ARG A 12 -36.86 -81.51 5.67
CA ARG A 12 -38.04 -81.89 6.49
C ARG A 12 -39.01 -80.71 6.65
N ARG A 13 -40.22 -80.91 6.12
CA ARG A 13 -41.41 -80.06 6.26
C ARG A 13 -41.97 -80.18 7.67
N VAL A 14 -42.30 -79.07 8.31
CA VAL A 14 -43.38 -79.00 9.32
C VAL A 14 -44.17 -77.73 9.06
N LEU A 15 -45.45 -77.94 8.76
CA LEU A 15 -46.52 -76.95 8.66
C LEU A 15 -46.99 -76.63 10.09
N LEU A 16 -47.35 -75.36 10.38
CA LEU A 16 -48.67 -74.93 10.93
C LEU A 16 -48.60 -73.68 11.84
N VAL A 17 -49.59 -72.80 11.60
CA VAL A 17 -50.25 -71.81 12.50
C VAL A 17 -49.68 -70.39 12.62
N LEU A 18 -50.47 -69.45 12.06
CA LEU A 18 -50.51 -68.02 12.38
C LEU A 18 -50.70 -67.76 13.88
N LEU A 19 -49.93 -66.84 14.45
CA LEU A 19 -50.47 -65.92 15.47
C LEU A 19 -49.87 -64.52 15.32
N CYS A 20 -50.77 -63.61 14.99
CA CYS A 20 -50.58 -62.18 14.91
C CYS A 20 -50.46 -61.62 16.33
N CYS A 21 -49.28 -61.14 16.75
CA CYS A 21 -49.13 -60.33 17.94
C CYS A 21 -48.40 -59.03 17.60
N LEU A 22 -49.21 -57.98 17.54
CA LEU A 22 -48.85 -56.58 17.36
C LEU A 22 -48.07 -56.09 18.59
N GLY A 23 -46.74 -56.16 18.54
CA GLY A 23 -45.87 -55.48 19.50
C GLY A 23 -45.62 -54.05 19.04
N LEU A 24 -46.31 -53.08 19.62
CA LEU A 24 -45.97 -51.66 19.48
C LEU A 24 -44.58 -51.43 20.12
N LEU A 25 -43.54 -51.45 19.29
CA LEU A 25 -42.28 -50.78 19.61
C LEU A 25 -42.52 -49.27 19.45
N LEU A 26 -42.61 -48.57 20.59
CA LEU A 26 -42.34 -47.15 20.66
C LEU A 26 -40.85 -46.93 20.34
N ALA A 27 -40.54 -46.91 19.05
CA ALA A 27 -39.32 -46.28 18.57
C ALA A 27 -39.44 -44.78 18.89
N PRO A 28 -38.42 -44.13 19.49
CA PRO A 28 -38.44 -42.69 19.62
C PRO A 28 -38.57 -42.10 18.23
N LEU A 29 -39.50 -41.15 18.05
CA LEU A 29 -39.54 -40.32 16.86
C LEU A 29 -38.15 -39.69 16.71
N ALA A 30 -37.36 -40.21 15.78
CA ALA A 30 -36.18 -39.51 15.30
C ALA A 30 -36.70 -38.20 14.72
N VAL A 31 -36.58 -37.11 15.48
CA VAL A 31 -36.70 -35.76 14.94
C VAL A 31 -35.75 -35.74 13.75
N PRO A 32 -36.21 -35.47 12.51
CA PRO A 32 -35.31 -35.48 11.39
C PRO A 32 -34.23 -34.43 11.67
N ALA A 33 -32.97 -34.85 11.67
CA ALA A 33 -31.85 -33.91 11.66
C ALA A 33 -32.13 -32.93 10.52
N SER A 34 -32.39 -31.66 10.83
CA SER A 34 -32.65 -30.64 9.81
C SER A 34 -31.55 -30.76 8.76
N ALA A 35 -31.91 -30.96 7.49
CA ALA A 35 -30.93 -30.99 6.41
C ALA A 35 -30.05 -29.74 6.58
N ALA A 36 -28.75 -29.94 6.81
CA ALA A 36 -27.86 -28.85 7.19
C ALA A 36 -27.98 -27.75 6.14
N THR A 37 -28.36 -26.55 6.56
CA THR A 37 -28.38 -25.40 5.64
C THR A 37 -26.96 -25.20 5.12
N ALA A 38 -26.82 -24.53 3.97
CA ALA A 38 -25.50 -24.21 3.45
C ALA A 38 -24.64 -23.43 4.46
N ILE A 39 -25.28 -22.65 5.34
CA ILE A 39 -24.62 -21.92 6.43
C ILE A 39 -24.09 -22.87 7.50
N GLU A 40 -24.89 -23.85 7.95
CA GLU A 40 -24.45 -24.86 8.92
C GLU A 40 -23.31 -25.71 8.35
N ALA A 41 -23.43 -26.17 7.10
CA ALA A 41 -22.37 -26.92 6.42
C ALA A 41 -21.06 -26.13 6.36
N GLU A 42 -21.12 -24.84 6.03
CA GLU A 42 -19.96 -23.96 5.99
C GLU A 42 -19.35 -23.72 7.37
N HIS A 43 -20.18 -23.60 8.40
CA HIS A 43 -19.73 -23.47 9.80
C HIS A 43 -18.99 -24.72 10.27
N GLN A 44 -19.54 -25.91 10.01
CA GLN A 44 -18.90 -27.18 10.34
C GLN A 44 -17.56 -27.34 9.60
N ARG A 45 -17.52 -26.95 8.32
CA ARG A 45 -16.29 -26.95 7.49
C ARG A 45 -15.23 -25.93 7.96
N LEU A 46 -15.57 -25.06 8.90
CA LEU A 46 -14.68 -24.11 9.58
C LEU A 46 -14.33 -24.52 11.02
N GLY A 47 -14.70 -25.73 11.42
CA GLY A 47 -14.45 -26.29 12.77
C GLY A 47 -15.62 -26.12 13.74
N GLY A 48 -16.80 -25.71 13.27
CA GLY A 48 -18.00 -25.59 14.11
C GLY A 48 -17.79 -24.64 15.29
N ALA A 49 -18.30 -25.04 16.46
CA ALA A 49 -18.25 -24.24 17.69
C ALA A 49 -16.82 -23.92 18.18
N ASP A 50 -15.87 -24.84 17.97
CA ASP A 50 -14.46 -24.68 18.36
C ASP A 50 -13.63 -24.00 17.26
N GLY A 51 -14.25 -23.81 16.09
CA GLY A 51 -13.64 -23.21 14.92
C GLY A 51 -13.48 -21.69 14.98
N ARG A 52 -13.02 -21.13 13.87
CA ARG A 52 -12.70 -19.68 13.77
C ARG A 52 -13.87 -18.78 14.14
N LEU A 53 -15.09 -19.16 13.74
CA LEU A 53 -16.30 -18.37 13.94
C LEU A 53 -16.88 -18.47 15.35
N GLY A 54 -16.60 -19.56 16.07
CA GLY A 54 -17.17 -19.83 17.39
C GLY A 54 -18.59 -20.36 17.34
N ARG A 55 -19.28 -20.32 18.48
CA ARG A 55 -20.68 -20.78 18.58
C ARG A 55 -21.62 -19.83 17.82
N ALA A 56 -22.73 -20.40 17.36
CA ALA A 56 -23.80 -19.60 16.78
C ALA A 56 -24.53 -18.78 17.86
N LEU A 57 -24.83 -17.51 17.56
CA LEU A 57 -25.48 -16.60 18.49
C LEU A 57 -27.01 -16.60 18.38
N GLY A 58 -27.57 -17.37 17.45
CA GLY A 58 -29.01 -17.46 17.23
C GLY A 58 -29.34 -18.33 16.02
N PRO A 59 -30.63 -18.42 15.65
CA PRO A 59 -31.05 -19.13 14.44
C PRO A 59 -30.59 -18.42 13.17
N GLU A 60 -30.56 -19.15 12.06
CA GLU A 60 -30.42 -18.57 10.73
C GLU A 60 -31.61 -17.65 10.43
N ARG A 61 -31.33 -16.50 9.81
CA ARG A 61 -32.32 -15.50 9.43
C ARG A 61 -32.31 -15.32 7.92
N CYS A 62 -33.45 -15.59 7.29
CA CYS A 62 -33.65 -15.44 5.85
C CYS A 62 -34.51 -14.20 5.53
N GLY A 63 -34.55 -13.84 4.25
CA GLY A 63 -35.26 -12.63 3.77
C GLY A 63 -34.34 -11.44 3.51
N LEU A 64 -33.03 -11.67 3.43
CA LEU A 64 -32.10 -10.64 2.95
C LEU A 64 -32.33 -10.36 1.46
N VAL A 65 -31.78 -9.24 0.98
CA VAL A 65 -31.92 -8.81 -0.42
C VAL A 65 -31.53 -9.92 -1.39
N ARG A 66 -32.25 -10.03 -2.52
CA ARG A 66 -32.02 -11.09 -3.52
C ARG A 66 -32.09 -12.52 -2.95
N GLY A 67 -32.90 -12.72 -1.90
CA GLY A 67 -33.26 -14.03 -1.36
C GLY A 67 -32.19 -14.66 -0.48
N GLY A 68 -31.32 -13.86 0.15
CA GLY A 68 -30.26 -14.39 1.01
C GLY A 68 -30.70 -14.72 2.44
N CYS A 69 -29.82 -15.44 3.12
CA CYS A 69 -29.92 -15.76 4.53
C CYS A 69 -28.59 -15.45 5.23
N TYR A 70 -28.60 -15.28 6.54
CA TYR A 70 -27.38 -15.14 7.32
C TYR A 70 -27.52 -15.74 8.71
N ARG A 71 -26.38 -16.01 9.32
CA ARG A 71 -26.28 -16.35 10.74
C ARG A 71 -25.08 -15.66 11.36
N SER A 72 -25.28 -15.15 12.57
CA SER A 72 -24.22 -14.56 13.38
C SER A 72 -23.59 -15.60 14.29
N PHE A 73 -22.28 -15.50 14.46
CA PHE A 73 -21.45 -16.30 15.34
C PHE A 73 -20.61 -15.37 16.23
N GLU A 74 -20.06 -15.90 17.32
CA GLU A 74 -19.28 -15.13 18.30
C GLU A 74 -18.20 -14.23 17.66
N ARG A 75 -17.53 -14.72 16.61
CA ARG A 75 -16.39 -14.05 15.97
C ARG A 75 -16.61 -13.71 14.49
N GLY A 76 -17.84 -13.81 13.99
CA GLY A 76 -18.13 -13.50 12.60
C GLY A 76 -19.56 -13.78 12.18
N SER A 77 -19.77 -13.89 10.88
CA SER A 77 -21.07 -14.23 10.30
C SER A 77 -20.87 -15.05 9.04
N ILE A 78 -21.84 -15.90 8.71
CA ILE A 78 -21.92 -16.53 7.39
C ILE A 78 -23.16 -15.96 6.71
N HIS A 79 -22.99 -15.47 5.50
CA HIS A 79 -24.08 -15.06 4.62
C HIS A 79 -24.19 -16.04 3.47
N TRP A 80 -25.41 -16.35 3.07
CA TRP A 80 -25.73 -17.18 1.92
C TRP A 80 -26.60 -16.39 0.95
N SER A 81 -26.36 -16.57 -0.33
CA SER A 81 -27.28 -16.17 -1.40
C SER A 81 -27.33 -17.26 -2.47
N PRO A 82 -28.40 -17.32 -3.29
CA PRO A 82 -28.46 -18.26 -4.41
C PRO A 82 -27.26 -18.15 -5.37
N ARG A 83 -26.68 -16.95 -5.51
CA ARG A 83 -25.57 -16.69 -6.43
C ARG A 83 -24.20 -17.02 -5.86
N THR A 84 -23.97 -16.74 -4.57
CA THR A 84 -22.63 -16.81 -3.97
C THR A 84 -22.42 -18.02 -3.06
N GLY A 85 -23.51 -18.69 -2.68
CA GLY A 85 -23.48 -19.74 -1.65
C GLY A 85 -23.10 -19.20 -0.28
N ALA A 86 -22.82 -20.10 0.66
CA ALA A 86 -22.47 -19.73 2.03
C ALA A 86 -21.02 -19.24 2.07
N ARG A 87 -20.84 -18.03 2.62
CA ARG A 87 -19.56 -17.32 2.65
C ARG A 87 -19.35 -16.66 4.01
N PRO A 88 -18.26 -17.01 4.71
CA PRO A 88 -17.97 -16.48 6.03
C PRO A 88 -17.28 -15.12 5.94
N THR A 89 -17.55 -14.25 6.90
CA THR A 89 -16.84 -12.97 7.10
C THR A 89 -16.53 -12.82 8.60
N TRP A 90 -15.40 -12.21 8.94
CA TRP A 90 -15.00 -11.97 10.33
C TRP A 90 -14.08 -10.75 10.45
N GLY A 91 -13.78 -10.34 11.68
CA GLY A 91 -12.76 -9.33 12.00
C GLY A 91 -12.96 -7.99 11.29
N ALA A 92 -11.84 -7.35 10.95
CA ALA A 92 -11.82 -6.00 10.37
C ALA A 92 -12.47 -5.96 8.98
N ILE A 93 -12.31 -7.00 8.15
CA ILE A 93 -12.94 -7.08 6.83
C ILE A 93 -14.47 -7.09 6.95
N ARG A 94 -15.02 -7.89 7.87
CA ARG A 94 -16.46 -7.87 8.18
C ARG A 94 -16.91 -6.50 8.69
N GLY A 95 -16.13 -5.88 9.58
CA GLY A 95 -16.43 -4.55 10.10
C GLY A 95 -16.50 -3.49 8.99
N ALA A 96 -15.55 -3.50 8.06
CA ALA A 96 -15.56 -2.59 6.91
C ALA A 96 -16.75 -2.85 5.97
N TRP A 97 -17.08 -4.11 5.70
CA TRP A 97 -18.28 -4.45 4.91
C TRP A 97 -19.58 -4.03 5.61
N ALA A 98 -19.67 -4.21 6.93
CA ALA A 98 -20.80 -3.76 7.75
C ALA A 98 -21.00 -2.24 7.65
N GLY A 99 -19.90 -1.48 7.72
CA GLY A 99 -19.90 -0.02 7.54
C GLY A 99 -20.19 0.43 6.10
N GLN A 100 -20.42 -0.51 5.17
CA GLN A 100 -20.84 -0.26 3.79
C GLN A 100 -22.23 -0.85 3.52
N ASP A 101 -23.10 -0.92 4.54
CA ASP A 101 -24.47 -1.42 4.43
C ASP A 101 -24.61 -2.90 4.03
N TRP A 102 -23.61 -3.73 4.36
CA TRP A 102 -23.65 -5.17 4.16
C TRP A 102 -23.98 -5.56 2.70
N GLU A 103 -24.84 -6.57 2.50
CA GLU A 103 -25.29 -7.04 1.19
C GLU A 103 -26.18 -6.03 0.44
N ARG A 104 -26.70 -5.01 1.15
CA ARG A 104 -27.54 -3.96 0.56
C ARG A 104 -26.70 -2.87 -0.09
N GLY A 105 -25.45 -2.71 0.35
CA GLY A 105 -24.53 -1.73 -0.20
C GLY A 105 -23.92 -2.14 -1.54
N ARG A 106 -23.09 -1.26 -2.09
CA ARG A 106 -22.45 -1.43 -3.41
C ARG A 106 -21.54 -2.66 -3.50
N LEU A 107 -21.06 -3.20 -2.38
CA LEU A 107 -20.25 -4.42 -2.37
C LEU A 107 -21.08 -5.69 -2.61
N GLY A 108 -22.34 -5.74 -2.17
CA GLY A 108 -23.16 -6.94 -2.23
C GLY A 108 -22.68 -8.07 -1.32
N TYR A 109 -23.03 -9.31 -1.65
CA TYR A 109 -22.65 -10.49 -0.89
C TYR A 109 -21.15 -10.82 -1.05
N PRO A 110 -20.51 -11.41 -0.02
CA PRO A 110 -19.20 -12.01 -0.19
C PRO A 110 -19.26 -13.13 -1.24
N VAL A 111 -18.22 -13.23 -2.08
CA VAL A 111 -18.11 -14.27 -3.15
C VAL A 111 -17.07 -15.33 -2.83
N GLY A 112 -16.17 -15.07 -1.89
CA GLY A 112 -15.10 -15.97 -1.46
C GLY A 112 -14.79 -15.82 0.02
N ARG A 113 -13.82 -16.59 0.52
CA ARG A 113 -13.26 -16.43 1.87
C ARG A 113 -12.24 -15.31 1.89
N GLU A 114 -11.89 -14.86 3.10
CA GLU A 114 -10.68 -14.07 3.31
C GLU A 114 -9.43 -14.85 2.86
N VAL A 115 -8.59 -14.20 2.07
CA VAL A 115 -7.30 -14.69 1.59
C VAL A 115 -6.23 -13.77 2.13
N CYS A 116 -5.27 -14.34 2.88
CA CYS A 116 -4.14 -13.62 3.46
C CYS A 116 -2.82 -13.99 2.75
N GLY A 117 -1.78 -13.21 3.00
CA GLY A 117 -0.46 -13.37 2.35
C GLY A 117 -0.19 -12.33 1.27
N LEU A 118 -0.95 -11.24 1.24
CA LEU A 118 -0.61 -10.06 0.47
C LEU A 118 0.60 -9.33 1.06
N ARG A 119 1.12 -8.32 0.35
CA ARG A 119 2.23 -7.46 0.81
C ARG A 119 1.98 -6.96 2.23
N ASP A 120 3.03 -6.88 3.06
CA ASP A 120 2.92 -6.37 4.45
C ASP A 120 1.92 -7.18 5.31
N ALA A 121 1.87 -8.49 5.07
CA ALA A 121 0.95 -9.44 5.73
C ALA A 121 -0.54 -9.09 5.58
N GLY A 122 -0.91 -8.44 4.47
CA GLY A 122 -2.29 -8.06 4.20
C GLY A 122 -3.19 -9.24 3.84
N CYS A 123 -4.49 -9.00 3.94
CA CYS A 123 -5.55 -9.92 3.55
C CYS A 123 -6.57 -9.19 2.66
N TYR A 124 -7.34 -9.95 1.89
CA TYR A 124 -8.49 -9.40 1.20
C TYR A 124 -9.65 -10.40 1.19
N GLN A 125 -10.85 -9.90 0.96
CA GLN A 125 -12.02 -10.72 0.66
C GLN A 125 -12.77 -10.13 -0.53
N GLY A 126 -13.18 -11.01 -1.43
CA GLY A 126 -13.99 -10.64 -2.59
C GLY A 126 -15.47 -10.54 -2.24
N PHE A 127 -16.12 -9.54 -2.81
CA PHE A 127 -17.57 -9.31 -2.79
C PHE A 127 -18.05 -9.12 -4.24
N GLU A 128 -19.35 -9.24 -4.48
CA GLU A 128 -19.92 -9.16 -5.82
C GLU A 128 -19.53 -7.86 -6.57
N GLY A 129 -19.52 -6.73 -5.86
CA GLY A 129 -19.22 -5.41 -6.42
C GLY A 129 -17.77 -4.94 -6.24
N GLY A 130 -16.92 -5.70 -5.55
CA GLY A 130 -15.57 -5.24 -5.24
C GLY A 130 -14.80 -6.12 -4.27
N VAL A 131 -13.85 -5.51 -3.57
CA VAL A 131 -13.03 -6.20 -2.56
C VAL A 131 -12.93 -5.33 -1.32
N VAL A 132 -12.78 -5.97 -0.17
CA VAL A 132 -12.28 -5.30 1.03
C VAL A 132 -10.86 -5.81 1.27
N LEU A 133 -9.91 -4.87 1.36
CA LEU A 133 -8.52 -5.17 1.68
C LEU A 133 -8.21 -4.73 3.09
N TRP A 134 -7.40 -5.51 3.80
CA TRP A 134 -6.87 -5.18 5.10
C TRP A 134 -5.34 -5.25 5.08
N SER A 135 -4.70 -4.28 5.72
CA SER A 135 -3.30 -4.35 6.12
C SER A 135 -3.16 -3.82 7.53
N ARG A 136 -2.07 -4.17 8.23
CA ARG A 136 -1.78 -3.63 9.57
C ARG A 136 -1.70 -2.10 9.56
N ALA A 137 -1.15 -1.52 8.49
CA ALA A 137 -0.91 -0.07 8.39
C ALA A 137 -2.17 0.73 7.99
N SER A 138 -3.05 0.14 7.18
CA SER A 138 -4.23 0.84 6.66
C SER A 138 -5.54 0.48 7.35
N GLY A 139 -5.62 -0.66 8.04
CA GLY A 139 -6.92 -1.23 8.40
C GLY A 139 -7.67 -1.76 7.17
N ALA A 140 -8.96 -2.09 7.36
CA ALA A 140 -9.81 -2.68 6.33
C ALA A 140 -10.59 -1.62 5.54
N HIS A 141 -10.42 -1.59 4.22
CA HIS A 141 -11.10 -0.64 3.34
C HIS A 141 -11.64 -1.28 2.07
N PRO A 142 -12.86 -0.89 1.65
CA PRO A 142 -13.47 -1.36 0.42
C PRO A 142 -12.90 -0.63 -0.80
N THR A 143 -12.74 -1.32 -1.91
CA THR A 143 -12.32 -0.77 -3.20
C THR A 143 -13.17 -1.41 -4.30
N LEU A 144 -13.76 -0.61 -5.19
CA LEU A 144 -14.78 -1.06 -6.14
C LEU A 144 -14.73 -0.31 -7.48
N GLY A 145 -15.50 -0.79 -8.46
CA GLY A 145 -15.73 -0.12 -9.76
C GLY A 145 -14.48 0.36 -10.50
N GLY A 146 -14.60 1.55 -11.12
CA GLY A 146 -13.53 2.16 -11.93
C GLY A 146 -12.27 2.49 -11.13
N ILE A 147 -12.42 2.91 -9.87
CA ILE A 147 -11.30 3.21 -8.97
C ILE A 147 -10.47 1.94 -8.73
N ARG A 148 -11.11 0.81 -8.38
CA ARG A 148 -10.46 -0.50 -8.27
C ARG A 148 -9.74 -0.88 -9.55
N ALA A 149 -10.41 -0.75 -10.69
CA ALA A 149 -9.84 -1.12 -11.98
C ALA A 149 -8.57 -0.32 -12.28
N ALA A 150 -8.55 0.99 -12.01
CA ALA A 150 -7.35 1.81 -12.13
C ALA A 150 -6.26 1.38 -11.15
N TRP A 151 -6.59 1.21 -9.86
CA TRP A 151 -5.64 0.76 -8.85
C TRP A 151 -4.97 -0.57 -9.22
N LEU A 152 -5.73 -1.54 -9.73
CA LEU A 152 -5.21 -2.82 -10.22
C LEU A 152 -4.23 -2.64 -11.39
N ARG A 153 -4.56 -1.79 -12.38
CA ARG A 153 -3.65 -1.47 -13.51
C ARG A 153 -2.35 -0.82 -13.06
N HIS A 154 -2.35 -0.17 -11.89
CA HIS A 154 -1.16 0.44 -11.29
C HIS A 154 -0.42 -0.48 -10.33
N GLY A 155 -0.67 -1.80 -10.37
CA GLY A 155 0.07 -2.82 -9.62
C GLY A 155 -0.53 -3.15 -8.24
N ALA A 156 -1.76 -2.70 -7.96
CA ALA A 156 -2.48 -2.99 -6.72
C ALA A 156 -1.68 -2.63 -5.45
N GLU A 157 -1.72 -3.46 -4.41
CA GLU A 157 -1.05 -3.22 -3.12
C GLU A 157 0.47 -3.19 -3.24
N ARG A 158 1.03 -3.87 -4.24
CA ARG A 158 2.46 -3.84 -4.57
C ARG A 158 2.85 -2.65 -5.43
N GLY A 159 1.86 -1.99 -6.03
CA GLY A 159 2.00 -0.96 -7.02
C GLY A 159 2.28 0.43 -6.46
N ALA A 160 2.18 1.43 -7.34
CA ALA A 160 2.58 2.79 -7.02
C ALA A 160 1.75 3.44 -5.89
N LEU A 161 0.52 2.96 -5.65
CA LEU A 161 -0.42 3.55 -4.69
C LEU A 161 -0.44 2.83 -3.33
N GLY A 162 -0.15 1.52 -3.28
CA GLY A 162 -0.27 0.71 -2.06
C GLY A 162 -1.71 0.36 -1.70
N TYR A 163 -1.95 0.02 -0.43
CA TYR A 163 -3.30 -0.30 0.07
C TYR A 163 -4.22 0.91 0.11
N PRO A 164 -5.55 0.72 -0.04
CA PRO A 164 -6.53 1.76 0.25
C PRO A 164 -6.49 2.15 1.74
N THR A 165 -6.63 3.45 2.02
CA THR A 165 -6.66 4.03 3.37
C THR A 165 -8.00 4.72 3.70
N SER A 166 -8.95 4.65 2.76
CA SER A 166 -10.31 5.13 2.93
C SER A 166 -11.27 4.27 2.13
N ALA A 167 -12.56 4.31 2.45
CA ALA A 167 -13.59 3.94 1.48
C ALA A 167 -13.65 4.95 0.32
N GLU A 168 -14.35 4.61 -0.76
CA GLU A 168 -14.69 5.56 -1.82
C GLU A 168 -15.68 6.61 -1.29
N ALA A 169 -15.37 7.89 -1.46
CA ALA A 169 -16.26 9.00 -1.16
C ALA A 169 -16.69 9.68 -2.46
N CYS A 170 -17.99 9.74 -2.72
CA CYS A 170 -18.55 10.34 -3.94
C CYS A 170 -19.32 11.62 -3.62
N ALA A 171 -18.98 12.73 -4.28
CA ALA A 171 -19.66 14.01 -4.17
C ALA A 171 -19.69 14.71 -5.54
N GLY A 172 -20.84 15.28 -5.91
CA GLY A 172 -21.00 16.02 -7.16
C GLY A 172 -20.61 15.23 -8.42
N GLY A 173 -20.91 13.92 -8.45
CA GLY A 173 -20.56 13.03 -9.57
C GLY A 173 -19.09 12.58 -9.60
N THR A 174 -18.23 13.06 -8.69
CA THR A 174 -16.84 12.62 -8.59
C THR A 174 -16.66 11.72 -7.37
N CYS A 175 -16.18 10.51 -7.59
CA CYS A 175 -15.76 9.59 -6.53
C CYS A 175 -14.24 9.71 -6.33
N ARG A 176 -13.78 9.66 -5.09
CA ARG A 176 -12.35 9.64 -4.75
C ARG A 176 -12.07 8.60 -3.68
N GLN A 177 -10.93 7.95 -3.79
CA GLN A 177 -10.38 7.07 -2.78
C GLN A 177 -8.93 7.43 -2.49
N SER A 178 -8.57 7.42 -1.21
CA SER A 178 -7.20 7.59 -0.74
C SER A 178 -6.51 6.23 -0.61
N PHE A 179 -5.22 6.22 -0.95
CA PHE A 179 -4.31 5.09 -0.86
C PHE A 179 -3.05 5.54 -0.10
N GLN A 180 -2.26 4.58 0.38
CA GLN A 180 -1.04 4.85 1.15
C GLN A 180 -0.10 5.87 0.49
N ARG A 181 -0.01 5.90 -0.84
CA ARG A 181 0.91 6.77 -1.60
C ARG A 181 0.23 7.63 -2.66
N GLY A 182 -1.07 7.87 -2.52
CA GLY A 182 -1.78 8.74 -3.44
C GLY A 182 -3.29 8.64 -3.35
N SER A 183 -3.96 9.02 -4.43
CA SER A 183 -5.41 8.89 -4.55
C SER A 183 -5.80 8.56 -5.97
N VAL A 184 -6.97 7.95 -6.12
CA VAL A 184 -7.63 7.77 -7.41
C VAL A 184 -8.96 8.49 -7.33
N SER A 185 -9.25 9.31 -8.34
CA SER A 185 -10.57 9.90 -8.54
C SER A 185 -11.21 9.35 -9.81
N TRP A 186 -12.53 9.31 -9.84
CA TRP A 186 -13.32 8.92 -10.99
C TRP A 186 -14.52 9.85 -11.12
N SER A 187 -14.84 10.29 -12.34
CA SER A 187 -16.09 10.97 -12.64
C SER A 187 -16.67 10.53 -13.99
N PRO A 188 -17.99 10.64 -14.19
CA PRO A 188 -18.60 10.51 -15.50
C PRO A 188 -17.95 11.50 -16.49
N GLY A 189 -17.59 11.01 -17.69
CA GLY A 189 -16.97 11.82 -18.75
C GLY A 189 -15.44 11.92 -18.68
N ALA A 190 -14.83 12.06 -17.49
CA ALA A 190 -13.36 12.17 -17.37
C ALA A 190 -12.66 10.82 -17.09
N GLY A 191 -13.40 9.80 -16.65
CA GLY A 191 -12.82 8.50 -16.31
C GLY A 191 -11.96 8.56 -15.04
N THR A 192 -10.97 7.67 -14.94
CA THR A 192 -10.11 7.55 -13.74
C THR A 192 -8.86 8.43 -13.84
N ARG A 193 -8.61 9.24 -12.82
CA ARG A 193 -7.36 10.00 -12.65
C ARG A 193 -6.61 9.50 -11.43
N VAL A 194 -5.36 9.08 -11.64
CA VAL A 194 -4.45 8.69 -10.56
C VAL A 194 -3.56 9.86 -10.20
N ALA A 195 -3.47 10.16 -8.91
CA ALA A 195 -2.63 11.22 -8.41
C ALA A 195 -1.73 10.66 -7.29
N ARG A 196 -0.48 10.36 -7.66
CA ARG A 196 0.54 9.84 -6.74
C ARG A 196 1.22 11.00 -6.04
N GLU A 197 1.60 10.78 -4.78
CA GLU A 197 2.35 11.77 -4.02
C GLU A 197 3.68 12.13 -4.69
N ILE A 198 4.31 11.17 -5.36
CA ILE A 198 5.57 11.37 -6.09
C ILE A 198 5.46 12.28 -7.32
N ASP A 199 4.24 12.59 -7.79
CA ASP A 199 3.98 13.50 -8.92
C ASP A 199 3.51 14.90 -8.47
N ARG A 200 3.16 15.09 -7.19
CA ARG A 200 2.62 16.35 -6.67
C ARG A 200 3.75 17.26 -6.23
N ALA A 201 3.94 18.40 -6.89
CA ALA A 201 5.02 19.35 -6.58
C ALA A 201 5.09 19.78 -5.09
N ALA A 202 3.93 19.89 -4.43
CA ALA A 202 3.84 20.25 -3.02
C ALA A 202 4.10 19.09 -2.03
N SER A 203 4.20 17.85 -2.49
CA SER A 203 4.38 16.69 -1.60
C SER A 203 5.82 16.61 -1.08
N VAL A 204 6.02 16.10 0.15
CA VAL A 204 7.35 15.67 0.64
C VAL A 204 7.93 14.59 -0.28
N TYR A 205 7.08 13.73 -0.83
CA TYR A 205 7.48 12.56 -1.58
C TYR A 205 7.71 12.82 -3.07
N VAL A 206 7.57 14.08 -3.55
CA VAL A 206 7.75 14.41 -4.96
C VAL A 206 9.10 13.92 -5.48
N VAL A 207 9.12 13.18 -6.59
CA VAL A 207 10.39 12.80 -7.24
C VAL A 207 10.54 13.63 -8.48
N VAL A 208 11.51 14.55 -8.44
CA VAL A 208 11.91 15.40 -9.55
C VAL A 208 13.25 14.87 -10.08
N ASN A 209 13.31 14.59 -11.36
CA ASN A 209 14.53 14.16 -12.04
C ASN A 209 14.41 14.43 -13.55
N LYS A 210 15.37 13.97 -14.35
CA LYS A 210 15.41 14.26 -15.80
C LYS A 210 14.16 13.82 -16.57
N ARG A 211 13.46 12.77 -16.12
CA ARG A 211 12.23 12.28 -16.74
C ARG A 211 10.95 12.83 -16.12
N ARG A 212 11.07 13.58 -15.01
CA ARG A 212 9.96 13.97 -14.14
C ARG A 212 10.10 15.44 -13.74
N PRO A 213 9.66 16.37 -14.59
CA PRO A 213 9.61 17.78 -14.21
C PRO A 213 8.59 17.99 -13.10
N LEU A 214 8.72 19.10 -12.37
CA LEU A 214 7.69 19.57 -11.48
C LEU A 214 6.39 19.86 -12.23
N ASN A 215 5.27 19.73 -11.54
CA ASN A 215 3.95 20.10 -12.06
C ASN A 215 3.18 20.90 -10.99
N PRO A 216 2.95 22.21 -11.19
CA PRO A 216 3.38 23.00 -12.35
C PRO A 216 4.91 23.13 -12.44
N VAL A 217 5.44 23.33 -13.65
CA VAL A 217 6.90 23.31 -13.91
C VAL A 217 7.65 24.40 -13.17
N ASP A 218 6.99 25.51 -12.89
CA ASP A 218 7.47 26.69 -12.18
C ASP A 218 7.00 26.73 -10.72
N HIS A 219 6.58 25.59 -10.15
CA HIS A 219 6.10 25.49 -8.77
C HIS A 219 7.01 26.23 -7.77
N VAL A 220 6.37 27.03 -6.90
CA VAL A 220 6.98 27.68 -5.75
C VAL A 220 6.38 27.08 -4.48
N PRO A 221 7.18 26.46 -3.59
CA PRO A 221 6.69 25.90 -2.34
C PRO A 221 6.26 27.03 -1.38
N ARG A 222 5.25 26.74 -0.56
CA ARG A 222 4.82 27.63 0.52
C ARG A 222 5.64 27.38 1.79
N GLY A 223 5.72 28.38 2.66
CA GLY A 223 6.36 28.24 3.97
C GLY A 223 7.87 27.98 3.85
N LEU A 224 8.55 28.76 3.01
CA LEU A 224 10.01 28.77 2.96
C LEU A 224 10.57 29.51 4.17
N GLU A 225 11.55 28.91 4.83
CA GLU A 225 12.23 29.45 6.01
C GLU A 225 13.73 29.46 5.80
N SER A 226 14.42 30.49 6.31
CA SER A 226 15.88 30.52 6.28
C SER A 226 16.49 29.55 7.28
N VAL A 227 17.59 28.91 6.86
CA VAL A 227 18.42 28.04 7.68
C VAL A 227 19.86 28.55 7.81
N GLY A 228 20.04 29.87 7.74
CA GLY A 228 21.36 30.53 7.77
C GLY A 228 21.76 31.07 6.40
N GLY A 229 20.84 31.80 5.75
CA GLY A 229 20.98 32.26 4.37
C GLY A 229 20.03 31.46 3.46
N PRO A 230 20.39 30.23 3.04
CA PRO A 230 19.54 29.40 2.21
C PRO A 230 18.14 29.19 2.78
N LEU A 231 17.14 29.12 1.90
CA LEU A 231 15.76 28.84 2.25
C LEU A 231 15.45 27.36 2.10
N LEU A 232 14.64 26.77 2.97
CA LEU A 232 14.07 25.44 2.83
C LEU A 232 12.58 25.47 3.15
N ARG A 233 11.81 24.51 2.66
CA ARG A 233 10.44 24.32 3.12
C ARG A 233 10.45 24.02 4.62
N ALA A 234 9.47 24.54 5.37
CA ALA A 234 9.45 24.54 6.83
C ALA A 234 9.75 23.18 7.48
N ASP A 235 9.23 22.09 6.90
CA ASP A 235 9.49 20.72 7.37
C ASP A 235 10.96 20.30 7.22
N ALA A 236 11.55 20.53 6.05
CA ALA A 236 12.98 20.30 5.81
C ALA A 236 13.85 21.27 6.63
N ALA A 237 13.44 22.52 6.79
CA ALA A 237 14.13 23.52 7.61
C ALA A 237 14.21 23.07 9.08
N ALA A 238 13.09 22.65 9.66
CA ALA A 238 13.03 22.14 11.02
C ALA A 238 13.90 20.89 11.21
N ALA A 239 13.88 19.96 10.25
CA ALA A 239 14.72 18.79 10.26
C ALA A 239 16.21 19.14 10.19
N PHE A 240 16.61 20.04 9.29
CA PHE A 240 17.99 20.46 9.14
C PHE A 240 18.52 21.21 10.36
N ARG A 241 17.70 22.05 11.01
CA ARG A 241 18.10 22.74 12.25
C ARG A 241 18.46 21.73 13.36
N ARG A 242 17.70 20.65 13.51
CA ARG A 242 18.02 19.56 14.45
C ARG A 242 19.31 18.85 14.04
N MET A 243 19.38 18.40 12.78
CA MET A 243 20.57 17.74 12.22
C MET A 243 21.85 18.55 12.47
N ARG A 244 21.81 19.86 12.20
CA ARG A 244 22.96 20.75 12.40
C ARG A 244 23.31 20.93 13.88
N ALA A 245 22.32 21.03 14.76
CA ALA A 245 22.55 21.15 16.21
C ALA A 245 23.22 19.88 16.76
N ASP A 246 22.71 18.71 16.37
CA ASP A 246 23.24 17.42 16.83
C ASP A 246 24.63 17.15 16.24
N ALA A 247 24.88 17.51 14.97
CA ALA A 247 26.22 17.46 14.39
C ALA A 247 27.21 18.36 15.14
N ALA A 248 26.82 19.60 15.44
CA ALA A 248 27.65 20.53 16.20
C ALA A 248 27.92 20.03 17.64
N ALA A 249 26.94 19.39 18.29
CA ALA A 249 27.12 18.79 19.61
C ALA A 249 28.15 17.64 19.60
N THR A 250 28.36 16.99 18.45
CA THR A 250 29.43 16.00 18.24
C THR A 250 30.76 16.58 17.74
N GLY A 251 30.90 17.92 17.73
CA GLY A 251 32.11 18.60 17.25
C GLY A 251 32.21 18.72 15.73
N VAL A 252 31.12 18.45 14.99
CA VAL A 252 31.08 18.51 13.52
C VAL A 252 30.10 19.60 13.07
N PRO A 253 30.50 20.88 13.05
CA PRO A 253 29.64 21.94 12.55
C PRO A 253 29.37 21.78 11.05
N ILE A 254 28.12 22.00 10.63
CA ILE A 254 27.67 21.89 9.23
C ILE A 254 27.08 23.23 8.77
N THR A 255 27.49 23.69 7.60
CA THR A 255 26.98 24.92 6.96
C THR A 255 25.99 24.60 5.86
N ALA A 256 24.94 25.42 5.73
CA ALA A 256 24.04 25.41 4.58
C ALA A 256 24.66 26.24 3.44
N VAL A 257 24.89 25.63 2.27
CA VAL A 257 25.51 26.29 1.12
C VAL A 257 24.44 26.78 0.14
N SER A 258 23.48 25.93 -0.21
CA SER A 258 22.43 26.25 -1.17
C SER A 258 21.14 25.51 -0.83
N GLY A 259 20.00 26.18 -0.98
CA GLY A 259 18.68 25.65 -0.62
C GLY A 259 17.71 25.85 -1.77
N TYR A 260 16.53 26.39 -1.48
CA TYR A 260 15.51 26.68 -2.49
C TYR A 260 16.07 27.56 -3.62
N ARG A 261 15.82 27.13 -4.86
CA ARG A 261 16.11 27.90 -6.08
C ARG A 261 14.86 27.92 -6.95
N SER A 262 14.42 29.12 -7.33
CA SER A 262 13.26 29.26 -8.21
C SER A 262 13.53 28.71 -9.62
N TYR A 263 12.48 28.43 -10.37
CA TYR A 263 12.57 28.03 -11.77
C TYR A 263 13.46 28.98 -12.59
N THR A 264 13.24 30.29 -12.47
CA THR A 264 14.00 31.31 -13.20
C THR A 264 15.48 31.33 -12.80
N THR A 265 15.78 31.14 -11.51
CA THR A 265 17.16 31.03 -11.02
C THR A 265 17.85 29.80 -11.60
N GLN A 266 17.15 28.65 -11.63
CA GLN A 266 17.67 27.43 -12.23
C GLN A 266 17.90 27.58 -13.74
N ALA A 267 17.02 28.29 -14.44
CA ALA A 267 17.16 28.55 -15.88
C ALA A 267 18.42 29.37 -16.18
N GLY A 268 18.69 30.42 -15.38
CA GLY A 268 19.92 31.20 -15.47
C GLY A 268 21.17 30.36 -15.22
N LEU A 269 21.19 29.63 -14.10
CA LEU A 269 22.33 28.77 -13.75
C LEU A 269 22.62 27.72 -14.83
N TYR A 270 21.59 27.03 -15.30
CA TYR A 270 21.76 25.98 -16.31
C TYR A 270 22.32 26.55 -17.62
N ARG A 271 21.82 27.71 -18.07
CA ARG A 271 22.38 28.41 -19.23
C ARG A 271 23.86 28.72 -19.05
N ASP A 272 24.25 29.22 -17.88
CA ASP A 272 25.64 29.58 -17.59
C ASP A 272 26.55 28.34 -17.56
N TYR A 273 26.05 27.20 -17.05
CA TYR A 273 26.75 25.91 -17.08
C TYR A 273 26.91 25.38 -18.51
N VAL A 274 25.87 25.47 -19.34
CA VAL A 274 25.94 25.08 -20.75
C VAL A 274 26.97 25.94 -21.49
N ALA A 275 26.99 27.25 -21.24
CA ALA A 275 27.95 28.16 -21.86
C ALA A 275 29.40 27.84 -21.46
N ARG A 276 29.62 27.39 -20.22
CA ARG A 276 30.96 27.09 -19.69
C ARG A 276 31.48 25.70 -20.03
N TYR A 277 30.62 24.69 -19.98
CA TYR A 277 31.03 23.28 -20.02
C TYR A 277 30.41 22.50 -21.19
N GLY A 278 29.53 23.10 -21.97
CA GLY A 278 28.72 22.40 -22.97
C GLY A 278 27.54 21.65 -22.35
N ARG A 279 26.56 21.29 -23.19
CA ARG A 279 25.29 20.69 -22.74
C ARG A 279 25.46 19.34 -22.07
N GLU A 280 26.29 18.46 -22.62
CA GLU A 280 26.48 17.11 -22.10
C GLU A 280 27.02 17.13 -20.66
N GLN A 281 28.07 17.92 -20.41
CA GLN A 281 28.60 18.10 -19.07
C GLN A 281 27.62 18.83 -18.15
N ALA A 282 26.93 19.87 -18.64
CA ALA A 282 25.94 20.59 -17.85
C ALA A 282 24.80 19.67 -17.37
N ASP A 283 24.29 18.79 -18.25
CA ASP A 283 23.25 17.82 -17.90
C ASP A 283 23.71 16.79 -16.85
N LEU A 284 25.01 16.61 -16.60
CA LEU A 284 25.55 15.73 -15.54
C LEU A 284 25.64 16.39 -14.17
N ILE A 285 25.77 17.72 -14.10
CA ILE A 285 26.09 18.45 -12.85
C ILE A 285 25.08 19.57 -12.52
N SER A 286 24.10 19.80 -13.39
CA SER A 286 23.07 20.82 -13.18
C SER A 286 21.76 20.43 -13.84
N ALA A 287 20.69 20.50 -13.06
CA ALA A 287 19.35 20.23 -13.57
C ALA A 287 18.87 21.33 -14.52
N ARG A 288 18.18 20.94 -15.59
CA ARG A 288 17.33 21.86 -16.37
C ARG A 288 16.25 22.48 -15.48
N PRO A 289 15.79 23.71 -15.78
CA PRO A 289 14.73 24.36 -15.02
C PRO A 289 13.46 23.49 -14.98
N GLY A 290 12.80 23.41 -13.82
CA GLY A 290 11.68 22.50 -13.58
C GLY A 290 12.08 21.06 -13.22
N HIS A 291 13.35 20.68 -13.39
CA HIS A 291 13.87 19.35 -13.04
C HIS A 291 14.82 19.36 -11.82
N SER A 292 14.98 20.49 -11.16
CA SER A 292 15.85 20.66 -9.99
C SER A 292 15.09 20.38 -8.69
N GLU A 293 15.62 19.50 -7.84
CA GLU A 293 15.04 19.28 -6.51
C GLU A 293 15.13 20.52 -5.62
N HIS A 294 16.07 21.44 -5.86
CA HIS A 294 16.12 22.72 -5.13
C HIS A 294 14.83 23.53 -5.29
N GLN A 295 14.13 23.42 -6.42
CA GLN A 295 12.88 24.13 -6.62
C GLN A 295 11.76 23.63 -5.68
N THR A 296 11.88 22.43 -5.12
CA THR A 296 10.92 21.92 -4.12
C THR A 296 11.09 22.56 -2.75
N GLY A 297 12.24 23.19 -2.47
CA GLY A 297 12.64 23.60 -1.13
C GLY A 297 12.99 22.42 -0.19
N LEU A 298 13.11 21.20 -0.72
CA LEU A 298 13.47 19.98 0.02
C LEU A 298 14.90 19.52 -0.21
N ALA A 299 15.62 20.13 -1.15
CA ALA A 299 17.03 19.88 -1.37
C ALA A 299 17.88 20.96 -0.69
N LEU A 300 18.99 20.51 -0.10
CA LEU A 300 19.97 21.34 0.57
C LEU A 300 21.37 20.84 0.19
N ASP A 301 22.20 21.75 -0.30
CA ASP A 301 23.64 21.54 -0.39
C ASP A 301 24.27 21.97 0.93
N ILE A 302 25.08 21.09 1.54
CA ILE A 302 25.79 21.36 2.79
C ILE A 302 27.31 21.47 2.57
N GLY A 303 28.02 22.06 3.53
CA GLY A 303 29.46 22.25 3.47
C GLY A 303 30.11 22.32 4.84
N ASN A 304 31.44 22.36 4.85
CA ASN A 304 32.24 22.66 6.04
C ASN A 304 32.22 24.19 6.29
N PRO A 305 32.30 24.66 7.56
CA PRO A 305 32.32 26.09 7.85
C PRO A 305 33.48 26.87 7.24
N ASP A 306 34.62 26.23 7.04
CA ASP A 306 35.82 26.78 6.40
C ASP A 306 35.77 26.74 4.86
N GLY A 307 34.72 26.14 4.28
CA GLY A 307 34.56 25.96 2.84
C GLY A 307 35.44 24.86 2.23
N ALA A 308 36.17 24.08 3.03
CA ALA A 308 37.03 23.01 2.53
C ALA A 308 36.22 21.99 1.72
N CYS A 309 36.74 21.62 0.53
CA CYS A 309 36.09 20.67 -0.39
C CYS A 309 34.61 21.01 -0.72
N GLY A 310 34.24 22.29 -0.69
CA GLY A 310 32.86 22.71 -0.94
C GLY A 310 32.35 22.30 -2.33
N LEU A 311 31.20 21.61 -2.36
CA LEU A 311 30.52 21.16 -3.58
C LEU A 311 31.43 20.33 -4.52
N GLN A 312 32.31 19.51 -3.95
CA GLN A 312 33.23 18.63 -4.67
C GLN A 312 33.16 17.20 -4.10
N SER A 313 33.62 16.21 -4.87
CA SER A 313 33.58 14.80 -4.43
C SER A 313 34.38 14.55 -3.14
N CYS A 314 35.48 15.29 -2.91
CA CYS A 314 36.26 15.19 -1.68
C CYS A 314 35.51 15.65 -0.42
N PHE A 315 34.35 16.31 -0.55
CA PHE A 315 33.47 16.60 0.59
C PHE A 315 33.06 15.32 1.34
N ALA A 316 32.95 14.19 0.65
CA ALA A 316 32.56 12.91 1.25
C ALA A 316 33.46 12.48 2.41
N ASP A 317 34.73 12.89 2.38
CA ASP A 317 35.76 12.50 3.34
C ASP A 317 36.04 13.58 4.40
N THR A 318 35.35 14.72 4.34
CA THR A 318 35.43 15.74 5.40
C THR A 318 34.56 15.36 6.60
N PRO A 319 34.77 15.95 7.79
CA PRO A 319 33.93 15.68 8.95
C PRO A 319 32.44 15.87 8.67
N ALA A 320 32.05 16.99 8.03
CA ALA A 320 30.66 17.26 7.69
C ALA A 320 30.05 16.24 6.70
N GLY A 321 30.80 15.87 5.64
CA GLY A 321 30.30 14.89 4.67
C GLY A 321 30.21 13.47 5.22
N ALA A 322 31.21 13.05 5.99
CA ALA A 322 31.20 11.75 6.67
C ALA A 322 30.06 11.64 7.69
N TRP A 323 29.84 12.71 8.48
CA TRP A 323 28.74 12.78 9.44
C TRP A 323 27.38 12.75 8.74
N ALA A 324 27.19 13.53 7.67
CA ALA A 324 25.94 13.53 6.92
C ALA A 324 25.64 12.16 6.30
N ARG A 325 26.64 11.49 5.73
CA ARG A 325 26.48 10.12 5.22
C ARG A 325 26.01 9.14 6.31
N ALA A 326 26.51 9.28 7.54
CA ALA A 326 26.15 8.42 8.65
C ALA A 326 24.76 8.76 9.23
N HIS A 327 24.43 10.04 9.41
CA HIS A 327 23.34 10.46 10.28
C HIS A 327 22.19 11.21 9.60
N ALA A 328 22.35 11.72 8.38
CA ALA A 328 21.32 12.56 7.74
C ALA A 328 19.94 11.86 7.64
N HIS A 329 19.94 10.54 7.49
CA HIS A 329 18.74 9.71 7.41
C HIS A 329 17.89 9.71 8.68
N GLU A 330 18.51 9.89 9.85
CA GLU A 330 17.84 9.99 11.15
C GLU A 330 16.94 11.24 11.21
N TYR A 331 17.29 12.26 10.43
CA TYR A 331 16.55 13.52 10.31
C TYR A 331 15.65 13.56 9.06
N GLY A 332 15.56 12.47 8.29
CA GLY A 332 14.72 12.39 7.10
C GLY A 332 15.39 12.87 5.81
N PHE A 333 16.71 13.07 5.80
CA PHE A 333 17.49 13.41 4.61
C PHE A 333 18.20 12.19 4.02
N VAL A 334 18.40 12.18 2.71
CA VAL A 334 19.24 11.18 2.03
C VAL A 334 20.26 11.89 1.15
N VAL A 335 21.44 11.29 1.00
CA VAL A 335 22.40 11.71 -0.05
C VAL A 335 21.77 11.35 -1.40
N ARG A 336 21.35 12.36 -2.15
CA ARG A 336 20.44 12.18 -3.30
C ARG A 336 21.10 11.51 -4.50
N TYR A 337 22.37 11.84 -4.72
CA TYR A 337 23.17 11.39 -5.85
C TYR A 337 24.41 10.66 -5.35
N PRO A 338 24.30 9.38 -4.95
CA PRO A 338 25.40 8.61 -4.40
C PRO A 338 26.38 8.10 -5.47
N ALA A 339 27.59 7.75 -5.04
CA ALA A 339 28.64 7.23 -5.90
C ALA A 339 28.20 5.97 -6.67
N GLY A 340 28.60 5.87 -7.94
CA GLY A 340 28.29 4.72 -8.80
C GLY A 340 26.82 4.62 -9.24
N ARG A 341 25.99 5.64 -8.99
CA ARG A 341 24.55 5.62 -9.35
C ARG A 341 24.13 6.63 -10.43
N THR A 342 25.09 7.24 -11.13
CA THR A 342 24.81 8.16 -12.25
C THR A 342 23.95 7.53 -13.35
N GLY A 343 24.12 6.23 -13.64
CA GLY A 343 23.26 5.52 -14.60
C GLY A 343 21.78 5.42 -14.16
N THR A 344 21.49 5.62 -12.88
CA THR A 344 20.13 5.65 -12.33
C THR A 344 19.61 7.08 -12.18
N THR A 345 20.39 7.97 -11.56
CA THR A 345 19.94 9.33 -11.21
C THR A 345 20.10 10.34 -12.35
N GLY A 346 21.05 10.08 -13.25
CA GLY A 346 21.50 11.01 -14.29
C GLY A 346 22.47 12.08 -13.83
N TYR A 347 22.82 12.15 -12.54
CA TYR A 347 23.74 13.14 -12.00
C TYR A 347 25.05 12.51 -11.55
N ALA A 348 26.13 13.29 -11.61
CA ALA A 348 27.42 12.94 -11.02
C ALA A 348 27.28 12.69 -9.50
N TYR A 349 28.32 12.14 -8.87
CA TYR A 349 28.33 11.95 -7.43
C TYR A 349 28.35 13.30 -6.70
N GLU A 350 27.34 13.56 -5.86
CA GLU A 350 27.20 14.80 -5.09
C GLU A 350 27.02 14.48 -3.60
N PRO A 351 28.10 14.21 -2.84
CA PRO A 351 28.03 13.90 -1.41
C PRO A 351 27.44 15.02 -0.55
N TRP A 352 27.44 16.26 -1.05
CA TRP A 352 26.91 17.44 -0.36
C TRP A 352 25.40 17.60 -0.53
N HIS A 353 24.80 16.98 -1.56
CA HIS A 353 23.41 17.23 -1.93
C HIS A 353 22.47 16.32 -1.14
N LEU A 354 21.82 16.90 -0.14
CA LEU A 354 20.84 16.22 0.70
C LEU A 354 19.42 16.50 0.21
N ARG A 355 18.61 15.44 0.10
CA ARG A 355 17.19 15.52 -0.21
C ARG A 355 16.35 15.10 1.00
N TYR A 356 15.50 15.99 1.49
CA TYR A 356 14.50 15.67 2.52
C TYR A 356 13.35 14.85 1.93
N VAL A 357 13.13 13.67 2.50
CA VAL A 357 12.10 12.71 2.10
C VAL A 357 11.19 12.30 3.27
N GLY A 358 11.44 12.85 4.46
CA GLY A 358 10.78 12.47 5.71
C GLY A 358 11.37 11.19 6.33
N GLY A 359 11.21 11.05 7.65
CA GLY A 359 11.86 9.99 8.43
C GLY A 359 11.51 8.57 7.95
N HIS A 360 10.25 8.31 7.57
CA HIS A 360 9.83 6.98 7.11
C HIS A 360 10.53 6.55 5.82
N VAL A 361 10.66 7.44 4.82
CA VAL A 361 11.33 7.11 3.56
C VAL A 361 12.83 6.99 3.77
N ALA A 362 13.45 7.92 4.51
CA ALA A 362 14.88 7.88 4.77
C ALA A 362 15.29 6.60 5.53
N ALA A 363 14.58 6.26 6.61
CA ALA A 363 14.79 5.01 7.36
C ALA A 363 14.51 3.76 6.50
N GLY A 364 13.48 3.80 5.65
CA GLY A 364 13.16 2.73 4.70
C GLY A 364 14.29 2.48 3.70
N MET A 365 14.88 3.55 3.14
CA MET A 365 16.01 3.43 2.21
C MET A 365 17.24 2.83 2.88
N VAL A 366 17.56 3.24 4.11
CA VAL A 366 18.71 2.70 4.86
C VAL A 366 18.48 1.23 5.25
N SER A 367 17.34 0.91 5.88
CA SER A 367 17.04 -0.45 6.35
C SER A 367 17.00 -1.48 5.22
N GLN A 368 16.48 -1.09 4.04
CA GLN A 368 16.39 -1.96 2.86
C GLN A 368 17.64 -1.88 1.97
N ARG A 369 18.63 -1.06 2.32
CA ARG A 369 19.85 -0.82 1.52
C ARG A 369 19.54 -0.39 0.08
N ILE A 370 18.51 0.43 -0.10
CA ILE A 370 18.10 0.95 -1.40
C ILE A 370 18.82 2.28 -1.64
N PRO A 371 19.71 2.37 -2.65
CA PRO A 371 20.67 3.47 -2.74
C PRO A 371 20.09 4.75 -3.35
N THR A 372 18.99 4.70 -4.11
CA THR A 372 18.45 5.86 -4.81
C THR A 372 16.95 6.01 -4.57
N LEU A 373 16.49 7.26 -4.60
CA LEU A 373 15.07 7.58 -4.46
C LEU A 373 14.24 6.98 -5.60
N GLU A 374 14.80 6.91 -6.82
CA GLU A 374 14.18 6.25 -7.97
C GLU A 374 13.84 4.79 -7.66
N HIS A 375 14.82 3.99 -7.21
CA HIS A 375 14.57 2.58 -6.90
C HIS A 375 13.60 2.43 -5.73
N TYR A 376 13.73 3.25 -4.69
CA TYR A 376 12.84 3.17 -3.52
C TYR A 376 11.39 3.46 -3.87
N MET A 377 11.16 4.41 -4.79
CA MET A 377 9.83 4.79 -5.26
C MET A 377 9.32 3.94 -6.42
N GLY A 378 10.07 2.91 -6.85
CA GLY A 378 9.69 2.03 -7.97
C GLY A 378 9.67 2.74 -9.32
N LEU A 379 10.56 3.73 -9.51
CA LEU A 379 10.68 4.49 -10.76
C LEU A 379 11.80 3.94 -11.64
N PRO A 380 11.67 4.05 -12.98
CA PRO A 380 12.75 3.71 -13.89
C PRO A 380 13.94 4.67 -13.71
N PRO A 381 15.16 4.23 -14.10
CA PRO A 381 16.31 5.12 -14.25
C PRO A 381 16.02 6.37 -15.09
N ALA A 382 16.65 7.48 -14.73
CA ALA A 382 16.55 8.77 -15.43
C ALA A 382 17.94 9.33 -15.82
N PRO A 383 18.78 8.58 -16.58
CA PRO A 383 20.14 9.00 -16.90
C PRO A 383 20.19 10.24 -17.80
N SER A 384 19.16 10.46 -18.62
CA SER A 384 19.05 11.56 -19.56
C SER A 384 17.65 12.18 -19.55
N TYR A 385 17.54 13.37 -20.14
CA TYR A 385 16.27 14.04 -20.43
C TYR A 385 15.47 13.30 -21.49
#